data_AF-A0A935RX63-F1
#
_entry.id   AF-A0A935RX63-F1
#
_cell.length_a   1.000
_cell.length_b   1.000
_cell.length_c   1.000
_cell.angle_alpha   90.00
_cell.angle_beta   90.00
_cell.angle_gamma   90.00
#
_symmetry.space_group_name_H-M   'P 1'
#
loop_
_entity.id
_entity.type
_entity.pdbx_description
1 polymer ?
#
loop_
_entity_poly.entity_id
_entity_poly.type
_entity_poly.pdbx_seq_one_letter_code
_entity_poly.pdbx_strand_id
1 'polypeptide(L)'
;MSEVRGSDVVVIEDVHSIFGSSAKSNFQFGRICGILRTLAEFTGAEIVLVPPKTWQKRVWTEEDIVVKGKKKDTKGTSLNASLRIFPEVDFRKSARATKPHDGLVDAALIAYSATVK
;
A
#
# COMPACT_ATOMS: atom_id res chain seq x y z
N MET A 1 22.99 2.42 26.78
CA MET A 1 21.98 1.35 26.85
C MET A 1 20.84 1.80 25.95
N SER A 2 20.91 1.44 24.66
CA SER A 2 19.91 1.88 23.68
C SER A 2 18.60 1.15 23.93
N GLU A 3 17.54 1.93 24.11
CA GLU A 3 16.15 1.52 24.20
C GLU A 3 15.84 0.46 23.12
N VAL A 4 15.24 -0.66 23.53
CA VAL A 4 14.75 -1.68 22.59
C VAL A 4 13.59 -1.03 21.85
N ARG A 5 13.87 -0.45 20.68
CA ARG A 5 12.83 -0.14 19.70
C ARG A 5 12.14 -1.48 19.41
N GLY A 6 10.81 -1.51 19.49
CA GLY A 6 10.05 -2.70 19.12
C GLY A 6 10.53 -3.22 17.75
N SER A 7 10.48 -4.53 17.54
CA SER A 7 10.91 -5.14 16.28
C SER A 7 10.33 -4.38 15.09
N ASP A 8 11.19 -3.92 14.18
CA ASP A 8 10.75 -3.26 12.95
C ASP A 8 9.80 -4.20 12.18
N VAL A 9 8.76 -3.63 11.57
CA VAL A 9 7.74 -4.39 10.83
C VAL A 9 7.72 -3.90 9.38
N VAL A 10 7.77 -4.83 8.43
CA VAL A 10 7.57 -4.57 7.00
C VAL A 10 6.22 -5.16 6.58
N VAL A 11 5.34 -4.30 6.07
CA VAL A 11 4.00 -4.71 5.61
C VAL A 11 3.99 -4.74 4.08
N ILE A 12 3.59 -5.85 3.48
CA ILE A 12 3.52 -6.04 2.03
C ILE A 12 2.10 -6.45 1.64
N GLU A 13 1.57 -5.86 0.56
CA GLU A 13 0.28 -6.28 0.03
C GLU A 13 0.33 -7.74 -0.47
N ASP A 14 -0.60 -8.57 0.03
CA ASP A 14 -0.69 -9.97 -0.34
C ASP A 14 -1.53 -10.16 -1.61
N VAL A 15 -0.86 -9.93 -2.73
CA VAL A 15 -1.45 -9.99 -4.06
C VAL A 15 -1.22 -11.32 -4.75
N HIS A 16 -2.17 -11.68 -5.61
CA HIS A 16 -2.17 -12.91 -6.38
C HIS A 16 -2.36 -12.60 -7.87
N SER A 17 -2.09 -13.58 -8.73
CA SER A 17 -2.29 -13.42 -10.18
C SER A 17 -3.71 -12.97 -10.49
N ILE A 18 -3.84 -12.07 -11.46
CA ILE A 18 -5.14 -11.49 -11.83
C ILE A 18 -5.72 -12.31 -12.97
N PHE A 19 -6.90 -12.89 -12.74
CA PHE A 19 -7.63 -13.61 -13.77
C PHE A 19 -7.85 -12.73 -15.01
N GLY A 20 -7.57 -13.27 -16.20
CA GLY A 20 -7.65 -12.54 -17.46
C GLY A 20 -6.42 -11.69 -17.81
N SER A 21 -5.39 -11.64 -16.94
CA SER A 21 -4.11 -10.99 -17.29
C SER A 21 -3.25 -11.88 -18.19
N SER A 22 -2.47 -11.25 -19.09
CA SER A 22 -1.56 -11.96 -19.98
C SER A 22 -0.47 -12.73 -19.23
N ALA A 23 0.08 -13.79 -19.85
CA ALA A 23 1.21 -14.53 -19.28
C ALA A 23 2.41 -13.63 -18.97
N LYS A 24 2.71 -12.67 -19.86
CA LYS A 24 3.79 -11.68 -19.66
C LYS A 24 3.52 -10.81 -18.44
N SER A 25 2.30 -10.31 -18.27
CA SER A 25 1.90 -9.48 -17.13
C SER A 25 2.00 -10.26 -15.82
N ASN A 26 1.47 -11.49 -15.79
CA ASN A 26 1.53 -12.35 -14.59
C ASN A 26 2.97 -12.73 -14.24
N PHE A 27 3.84 -13.00 -15.22
CA PHE A 27 5.24 -13.29 -14.96
C PHE A 27 5.98 -12.09 -14.35
N GLN A 28 5.77 -10.88 -14.90
CA GLN A 28 6.34 -9.67 -14.32
C GLN A 28 5.80 -9.38 -12.91
N PHE A 29 4.51 -9.66 -12.69
CA PHE A 29 3.88 -9.51 -11.38
C PHE A 29 4.47 -10.47 -10.34
N GLY A 30 4.63 -11.75 -10.70
CA GLY A 30 5.32 -12.72 -9.85
C GLY A 30 6.76 -12.30 -9.54
N ARG A 31 7.49 -11.79 -10.54
CA ARG A 31 8.87 -11.29 -10.37
C ARG A 31 8.96 -10.16 -9.34
N ILE A 32 8.10 -9.14 -9.43
CA ILE A 32 8.15 -8.01 -8.49
C ILE A 32 7.76 -8.46 -7.07
N CYS A 33 6.77 -9.35 -6.92
CA CYS A 33 6.40 -9.91 -5.61
C CYS A 33 7.56 -10.67 -4.97
N GLY A 34 8.26 -11.52 -5.75
CA GLY A 34 9.42 -12.26 -5.27
C GLY A 34 10.56 -11.35 -4.83
N ILE A 35 10.88 -10.32 -5.62
CA ILE A 35 11.92 -9.33 -5.28
C ILE A 35 11.57 -8.60 -3.98
N LEU A 36 10.34 -8.09 -3.84
CA LEU A 36 9.95 -7.34 -2.64
C LEU A 36 9.97 -8.19 -1.37
N ARG A 37 9.45 -9.43 -1.43
CA ARG A 37 9.46 -10.37 -0.29
C ARG A 37 10.89 -10.72 0.12
N THR A 38 11.74 -11.02 -0.86
CA THR A 38 13.16 -11.32 -0.60
C THR A 38 13.87 -10.13 0.05
N LEU A 39 13.70 -8.91 -0.48
CA LEU A 39 14.30 -7.71 0.10
C LEU A 39 13.83 -7.46 1.53
N ALA A 40 12.54 -7.71 1.82
CA ALA A 40 12.02 -7.60 3.18
C ALA A 40 12.65 -8.64 4.13
N GLU A 41 12.86 -9.88 3.70
CA GLU A 41 13.54 -10.91 4.50
C GLU A 41 14.97 -10.49 4.89
N PHE A 42 15.69 -9.80 3.99
CA PHE A 42 17.02 -9.28 4.28
C PHE A 42 17.07 -8.16 5.33
N THR A 43 15.92 -7.56 5.70
CA THR A 43 15.88 -6.51 6.73
C THR A 43 15.95 -7.06 8.16
N GLY A 44 15.62 -8.34 8.36
CA GLY A 44 15.43 -8.91 9.70
C GLY A 44 14.16 -8.44 10.43
N ALA A 45 13.31 -7.64 9.77
CA ALA A 45 12.02 -7.19 10.29
C ALA A 45 10.98 -8.31 10.31
N GLU A 46 9.96 -8.17 11.16
CA GLU A 46 8.74 -8.98 11.04
C GLU A 46 8.04 -8.63 9.73
N ILE A 47 7.68 -9.64 8.93
CA ILE A 47 6.99 -9.44 7.65
C ILE A 47 5.51 -9.75 7.82
N VAL A 48 4.67 -8.76 7.54
CA VAL A 48 3.21 -8.91 7.55
C VAL A 48 2.70 -8.84 6.12
N LEU A 49 2.12 -9.93 5.64
CA LEU A 49 1.40 -9.98 4.37
C LEU A 49 -0.07 -9.62 4.61
N VAL A 50 -0.58 -8.59 3.92
CA VAL A 50 -1.96 -8.10 4.13
C VAL A 50 -2.74 -8.03 2.80
N PRO A 51 -3.89 -8.72 2.68
CA PRO A 51 -4.68 -8.64 1.45
C PRO A 51 -5.22 -7.24 1.16
N PRO A 52 -5.44 -6.87 -0.12
CA PRO A 52 -5.89 -5.53 -0.53
C PRO A 52 -7.11 -5.02 0.24
N LYS A 53 -8.17 -5.84 0.26
CA LYS A 53 -9.44 -5.49 0.91
C LYS A 53 -9.30 -5.35 2.43
N THR A 54 -8.33 -6.05 3.02
CA THR A 54 -8.11 -6.04 4.47
C THR A 54 -7.49 -4.74 4.90
N TRP A 55 -6.38 -4.31 4.28
CA TRP A 55 -5.77 -3.02 4.65
C TRP A 55 -6.69 -1.85 4.29
N GLN A 56 -7.41 -1.92 3.16
CA GLN A 56 -8.37 -0.89 2.76
C GLN A 56 -9.46 -0.70 3.80
N LYS A 57 -10.06 -1.79 4.30
CA LYS A 57 -11.10 -1.74 5.34
C LYS A 57 -10.58 -1.14 6.65
N ARG A 58 -9.32 -1.34 6.99
CA ARG A 58 -8.72 -0.81 8.23
C ARG A 58 -8.48 0.69 8.19
N VAL A 59 -8.21 1.26 7.02
CA VAL A 59 -7.73 2.65 6.90
C VAL A 59 -8.75 3.60 6.29
N TRP A 60 -9.65 3.11 5.42
CA TRP A 60 -10.69 3.92 4.82
C TRP A 60 -11.85 4.14 5.79
N THR A 61 -12.33 5.39 5.84
CA THR A 61 -13.60 5.76 6.47
C THR A 61 -14.63 6.13 5.40
N GLU A 62 -15.88 6.36 5.82
CA GLU A 62 -16.96 6.71 4.89
C GLU A 62 -16.71 8.06 4.20
N GLU A 63 -16.05 9.00 4.90
CA GLU A 63 -15.69 10.32 4.38
C GLU A 63 -14.63 10.26 3.27
N ASP A 64 -13.84 9.19 3.23
CA ASP A 64 -12.82 9.03 2.19
C ASP A 64 -13.42 8.53 0.87
N ILE A 65 -14.60 7.90 0.92
CA ILE A 65 -15.13 7.12 -0.22
C ILE A 65 -15.43 8.02 -1.42
N VAL A 66 -14.68 7.77 -2.50
CA VAL A 66 -14.94 8.38 -3.81
C VAL A 66 -15.74 7.40 -4.68
N VAL A 67 -16.84 7.87 -5.25
CA VAL A 67 -17.68 7.10 -6.17
C VAL A 67 -17.58 7.67 -7.57
N LYS A 68 -17.28 6.81 -8.56
CA LYS A 68 -17.26 7.17 -9.98
C LYS A 68 -18.26 6.32 -10.74
N GLY A 69 -19.41 6.91 -11.07
CA GLY A 69 -20.54 6.20 -11.64
C GLY A 69 -21.12 5.20 -10.64
N LYS A 70 -21.18 3.91 -11.01
CA LYS A 70 -21.69 2.82 -10.15
C LYS A 70 -20.61 2.11 -9.34
N LYS A 71 -19.35 2.54 -9.42
CA LYS A 71 -18.21 1.84 -8.80
C LYS A 71 -17.47 2.76 -7.84
N LYS A 72 -16.97 2.17 -6.75
CA LYS A 72 -16.02 2.81 -5.85
C LYS A 72 -14.71 3.07 -6.60
N ASP A 73 -14.24 4.30 -6.57
CA ASP A 73 -12.92 4.67 -7.07
C ASP A 73 -11.90 4.44 -5.96
N THR A 74 -11.22 3.29 -6.02
CA THR A 74 -10.26 2.88 -5.00
C THR A 74 -9.06 3.83 -4.91
N LYS A 75 -8.65 4.43 -6.04
CA LYS A 75 -7.51 5.35 -6.07
C LYS A 75 -7.86 6.68 -5.43
N GLY A 76 -8.99 7.26 -5.81
CA GLY A 76 -9.51 8.48 -5.19
C GLY A 76 -9.74 8.29 -3.69
N THR A 77 -10.31 7.14 -3.31
CA THR A 77 -10.56 6.79 -1.91
C THR A 77 -9.25 6.67 -1.12
N SER A 78 -8.26 5.94 -1.62
CA SER A 78 -6.93 5.86 -0.99
C SER A 78 -6.26 7.23 -0.86
N LEU A 79 -6.35 8.09 -1.88
CA LEU A 79 -5.76 9.42 -1.80
C LEU A 79 -6.43 10.29 -0.73
N ASN A 80 -7.77 10.26 -0.61
CA ASN A 80 -8.46 10.98 0.45
C ASN A 80 -8.03 10.48 1.84
N ALA A 81 -7.98 9.16 2.03
CA ALA A 81 -7.53 8.56 3.28
C ALA A 81 -6.09 8.97 3.61
N SER A 82 -5.19 8.98 2.62
CA SER A 82 -3.78 9.34 2.85
C SER A 82 -3.61 10.81 3.17
N LEU A 83 -4.38 11.72 2.56
CA LEU A 83 -4.34 13.15 2.90
C LEU A 83 -4.94 13.44 4.29
N ARG A 84 -5.92 12.64 4.73
CA ARG A 84 -6.48 12.72 6.09
C ARG A 84 -5.49 12.23 7.14
N ILE A 85 -4.81 11.12 6.88
CA ILE A 85 -3.88 10.48 7.84
C ILE A 85 -2.50 11.17 7.82
N PHE A 86 -2.04 11.61 6.65
CA PHE A 86 -0.71 12.18 6.40
C PHE A 86 -0.80 13.53 5.67
N PRO A 87 -1.40 14.57 6.29
CA PRO A 87 -1.67 15.84 5.61
C PRO A 87 -0.41 16.57 5.14
N GLU A 88 0.73 16.34 5.79
CA GLU A 88 2.01 16.99 5.49
C GLU A 88 2.84 16.27 4.42
N VAL A 89 2.41 15.10 3.94
CA VAL A 89 3.19 14.27 3.00
C VAL A 89 2.83 14.62 1.56
N ASP A 90 3.84 15.01 0.77
CA ASP A 90 3.71 15.14 -0.67
C ASP A 90 3.84 13.77 -1.37
N PHE A 91 2.70 13.23 -1.82
CA PHE A 91 2.64 11.93 -2.50
C PHE A 91 3.05 11.97 -3.98
N ARG A 92 3.62 13.07 -4.49
CA ARG A 92 4.14 13.13 -5.86
C ARG A 92 5.48 12.40 -5.96
N LYS A 93 5.71 11.68 -7.06
CA LYS A 93 6.98 10.97 -7.30
C LYS A 93 8.21 11.87 -7.42
N SER A 94 8.01 13.15 -7.73
CA SER A 94 9.05 14.18 -7.86
C SER A 94 8.43 15.56 -7.98
N ALA A 95 9.26 16.60 -7.84
CA ALA A 95 8.83 18.00 -8.00
C ALA A 95 8.21 18.34 -9.37
N ARG A 96 8.54 17.57 -10.42
CA ARG A 96 7.98 17.75 -11.77
C ARG A 96 6.62 17.09 -11.96
N ALA A 97 6.24 16.17 -11.07
CA ALA A 97 4.95 15.51 -11.18
C ALA A 97 3.83 16.47 -10.77
N THR A 98 2.71 16.39 -11.46
CA THR A 98 1.51 17.20 -11.18
C THR A 98 0.40 16.39 -10.51
N LYS A 99 0.57 15.07 -10.42
CA LYS A 99 -0.40 14.15 -9.80
C LYS A 99 0.29 13.30 -8.73
N PRO A 100 -0.42 12.97 -7.64
CA PRO A 100 0.04 11.98 -6.68
C PRO A 100 0.37 10.64 -7.34
N HIS A 101 1.29 9.89 -6.76
CA HIS A 101 1.68 8.57 -7.22
C HIS A 101 0.96 7.50 -6.39
N ASP A 102 0.04 6.77 -7.01
CA ASP A 102 -0.79 5.74 -6.35
C ASP A 102 0.05 4.77 -5.50
N GLY A 103 1.20 4.31 -6.01
CA GLY A 103 2.06 3.38 -5.27
C GLY A 103 2.71 3.97 -4.00
N LEU A 104 2.90 5.29 -3.91
CA LEU A 104 3.39 5.93 -2.68
C LEU A 104 2.25 6.07 -1.67
N VAL A 105 1.06 6.41 -2.16
CA VAL A 105 -0.18 6.47 -1.36
C VAL A 105 -0.47 5.10 -0.75
N ASP A 106 -0.53 4.06 -1.57
CA ASP A 106 -0.83 2.70 -1.12
C ASP A 106 0.25 2.19 -0.15
N ALA A 107 1.54 2.43 -0.41
CA ALA A 107 2.62 2.03 0.49
C ALA A 107 2.48 2.65 1.90
N ALA A 108 2.16 3.95 1.98
CA ALA A 108 1.95 4.62 3.26
C ALA A 108 0.73 4.06 4.01
N LEU A 109 -0.37 3.81 3.30
CA LEU A 109 -1.60 3.27 3.89
C LEU A 109 -1.44 1.80 4.33
N ILE A 110 -0.75 0.97 3.54
CA ILE A 110 -0.44 -0.43 3.88
C ILE A 110 0.40 -0.47 5.16
N ALA A 111 1.44 0.37 5.26
CA ALA A 111 2.25 0.48 6.47
C ALA A 111 1.39 0.93 7.68
N TYR A 112 0.57 1.96 7.50
CA TYR A 112 -0.33 2.45 8.55
C TYR A 112 -1.34 1.40 9.03
N SER A 113 -1.81 0.54 8.13
CA SER A 113 -2.81 -0.49 8.43
C SER A 113 -2.38 -1.55 9.44
N ALA A 114 -1.08 -1.65 9.75
CA ALA A 114 -0.56 -2.51 10.82
C ALA A 114 -0.63 -1.83 12.20
N THR A 115 -0.79 -0.51 12.25
CA THR A 115 -0.87 0.28 13.50
C THR A 115 -2.30 0.42 14.03
N VAL A 116 -3.29 0.15 13.19
CA VAL A 116 -4.72 0.27 13.50
C VAL A 116 -5.40 -1.10 13.40
N LYS A 117 -6.21 -1.45 14.41
CA LYS A 117 -6.96 -2.72 14.48
C LYS A 117 -8.44 -2.49 14.24
#